data_AF-A0A9E2S018-F1
#
_entry.id   AF-A0A9E2S018-F1
#
_cell.length_a   1.000
_cell.length_b   1.000
_cell.length_c   1.000
_cell.angle_alpha   90.00
_cell.angle_beta   90.00
_cell.angle_gamma   90.00
#
_symmetry.space_group_name_H-M   'P 1'
#
loop_
_entity.id
_entity.type
_entity.pdbx_description
1 polymer ?
#
loop_
_entity_poly.entity_id
_entity_poly.type
_entity_poly.pdbx_seq_one_letter_code
_entity_poly.pdbx_strand_id
1 'polypeptide(L)'
;MKLLLTSQGITNPSLRSALVELLGRPIEESRALFVSTGMHPFRGGGDGMVRALRGDLAPHLTGLGWGSLGLLELTALETVK
;
A
#
# COMPACT_ATOMS: atom_id res chain seq x y z
N MET A 1 16.69 2.02 -10.57
CA MET A 1 15.48 1.54 -9.86
C MET A 1 14.54 2.73 -9.65
N LYS A 2 13.23 2.50 -9.58
CA LYS A 2 12.21 3.51 -9.28
C LYS A 2 11.63 3.22 -7.90
N LEU A 3 11.97 4.04 -6.90
CA LEU A 3 11.56 3.84 -5.51
C LEU A 3 11.07 5.15 -4.91
N LEU A 4 9.99 5.09 -4.12
CA LEU A 4 9.50 6.19 -3.30
C LEU A 4 9.46 5.71 -1.85
N LEU A 5 10.34 6.26 -1.03
CA LEU A 5 10.44 5.90 0.39
C LEU A 5 9.65 6.90 1.23
N THR A 6 8.74 6.39 2.06
CA THR A 6 7.88 7.20 2.91
C THR A 6 7.83 6.59 4.31
N SER A 7 7.67 7.42 5.33
CA SER A 7 7.49 6.93 6.70
C SER A 7 6.11 6.32 6.96
N GLN A 8 5.05 6.90 6.37
CA GLN A 8 3.64 6.56 6.66
C GLN A 8 2.75 6.56 5.39
N GLY A 9 3.32 6.33 4.21
CA GLY A 9 2.59 6.40 2.94
C GLY A 9 2.48 7.82 2.37
N ILE A 10 1.46 8.05 1.54
CA ILE A 10 1.24 9.28 0.77
C ILE A 10 0.37 10.29 1.55
N THR A 11 0.97 10.96 2.53
CA THR A 11 0.24 11.79 3.51
C THR A 11 0.08 13.25 3.10
N ASN A 12 0.70 13.70 2.01
CA ASN A 12 0.65 15.09 1.57
C ASN A 12 0.72 15.21 0.04
N PRO A 13 0.37 16.39 -0.53
CA PRO A 13 0.35 16.59 -1.98
C PRO A 13 1.71 16.37 -2.66
N SER A 14 2.82 16.73 -2.02
CA SER A 14 4.17 16.53 -2.59
C SER A 14 4.49 15.05 -2.79
N LEU A 15 4.19 14.21 -1.80
CA LEU A 15 4.33 12.75 -1.91
C LEU A 15 3.40 12.18 -2.99
N ARG A 16 2.18 12.72 -3.13
CA ARG A 16 1.24 12.28 -4.17
C ARG A 16 1.77 12.62 -5.56
N SER A 17 2.30 13.82 -5.75
CA SER A 17 2.93 14.22 -7.01
C SER A 17 4.14 13.36 -7.34
N ALA A 18 5.01 13.08 -6.35
CA ALA A 18 6.15 12.19 -6.53
C ALA A 18 5.72 10.77 -6.92
N LEU A 19 4.63 10.25 -6.35
CA LEU A 19 4.07 8.97 -6.75
C LEU A 19 3.56 8.99 -8.20
N VAL A 20 2.81 10.01 -8.60
CA VAL A 20 2.31 10.14 -9.98
C VAL A 20 3.47 10.22 -10.98
N GLU A 21 4.52 10.99 -10.67
CA GLU A 21 5.73 11.06 -11.48
C GLU A 21 6.43 9.70 -11.61
N LEU A 22 6.54 8.96 -10.49
CA LEU A 22 7.13 7.61 -10.48
C LEU A 22 6.35 6.65 -11.40
N LEU A 23 5.02 6.68 -11.30
CA LEU A 23 4.08 5.84 -12.05
C LEU A 23 4.01 6.23 -13.53
N GLY A 24 4.22 7.51 -13.87
CA GLY A 24 4.10 8.04 -15.22
C GLY A 24 2.66 8.14 -15.74
N ARG A 25 1.67 7.98 -14.85
CA ARG A 25 0.23 8.05 -15.14
C ARG A 25 -0.56 8.29 -13.84
N PRO A 26 -1.85 8.66 -13.92
CA PRO A 26 -2.70 8.79 -12.75
C PRO A 26 -2.78 7.50 -11.89
N ILE A 27 -3.09 7.66 -10.61
CA ILE A 27 -3.14 6.53 -9.65
C ILE A 27 -4.32 5.61 -10.00
N GLU A 28 -5.44 6.20 -10.41
CA GLU A 28 -6.68 5.56 -10.86
C GLU A 28 -6.54 4.73 -12.14
N GLU A 29 -5.49 4.96 -12.92
CA GLU A 29 -5.13 4.14 -14.09
C GLU A 29 -4.02 3.12 -13.77
N SER A 30 -3.55 3.11 -12.53
CA SER A 30 -2.47 2.25 -12.07
C SER A 30 -2.99 1.06 -11.27
N ARG A 31 -2.22 -0.02 -11.33
CA ARG A 31 -2.46 -1.25 -10.58
C ARG A 31 -1.44 -1.33 -9.45
N ALA A 32 -1.89 -1.63 -8.24
CA ALA A 32 -1.01 -1.79 -7.09
C ALA A 32 -1.19 -3.16 -6.44
N LEU A 33 -0.11 -3.65 -5.83
CA LEU A 33 -0.11 -4.81 -4.96
C LEU A 33 0.28 -4.35 -3.55
N PHE A 34 -0.64 -4.51 -2.59
CA PHE A 34 -0.39 -4.21 -1.19
C PHE A 34 0.19 -5.44 -0.49
N VAL A 35 1.40 -5.30 0.06
CA VAL A 35 2.07 -6.36 0.83
C VAL A 35 1.92 -6.03 2.31
N SER A 36 1.00 -6.70 3.00
CA SER A 36 0.59 -6.38 4.37
C SER A 36 1.50 -6.95 5.45
N THR A 37 2.37 -7.91 5.11
CA THR A 37 3.10 -8.73 6.08
C THR A 37 3.92 -7.93 7.09
N GLY A 38 4.41 -6.74 6.73
CA GLY A 38 5.13 -5.85 7.64
C GLY A 38 4.30 -5.33 8.81
N MET A 39 2.97 -5.49 8.79
CA MET A 39 2.08 -5.05 9.87
C MET A 39 1.95 -6.06 11.02
N HIS A 40 2.22 -7.35 10.78
CA HIS A 40 2.06 -8.43 11.78
C HIS A 40 2.80 -8.22 13.11
N PRO A 41 4.05 -7.71 13.17
CA PRO A 41 4.76 -7.61 14.45
C PRO A 41 4.20 -6.53 15.37
N PHE A 42 3.30 -5.66 14.89
CA PHE A 42 2.75 -4.57 15.67
C PHE A 42 1.47 -4.98 16.40
N ARG A 43 1.28 -4.47 17.62
CA ARG A 43 0.04 -4.67 18.38
C ARG A 43 -1.15 -4.13 17.58
N GLY A 44 -2.16 -4.96 17.36
CA GLY A 44 -3.32 -4.59 16.52
C GLY A 44 -3.04 -4.64 15.01
N GLY A 45 -1.91 -5.23 14.58
CA GLY A 45 -1.53 -5.33 13.17
C GLY A 45 -2.55 -6.02 12.27
N GLY A 46 -3.26 -7.03 12.78
CA GLY A 46 -4.34 -7.71 12.05
C GLY A 46 -5.52 -6.79 11.73
N ASP A 47 -6.09 -6.13 12.74
CA ASP A 47 -7.15 -5.13 12.54
C ASP A 47 -6.64 -3.95 11.69
N GLY A 48 -5.39 -3.56 11.93
CA GLY A 48 -4.72 -2.50 11.20
C GLY A 48 -4.62 -2.82 9.70
N MET A 49 -4.26 -4.05 9.35
CA MET A 49 -4.21 -4.55 7.98
C MET A 49 -5.60 -4.49 7.34
N VAL A 50 -6.64 -4.98 8.02
CA VAL A 50 -8.02 -4.98 7.47
C VAL A 50 -8.48 -3.55 7.18
N ARG A 51 -8.24 -2.63 8.10
CA ARG A 51 -8.58 -1.22 7.92
C ARG A 51 -7.70 -0.55 6.86
N ALA A 52 -6.42 -0.92 6.77
CA ALA A 52 -5.55 -0.46 5.68
C ALA A 52 -6.09 -0.96 4.34
N LEU A 53 -6.44 -2.24 4.19
CA LEU A 53 -7.01 -2.77 2.95
C LEU A 53 -8.29 -2.05 2.51
N ARG A 54 -9.18 -1.73 3.47
CA ARG A 54 -10.40 -0.94 3.21
C ARG A 54 -10.14 0.52 2.85
N GLY A 55 -8.93 1.03 3.12
CA GLY A 55 -8.57 2.43 2.97
C GLY A 55 -8.93 3.31 4.18
N ASP A 56 -9.40 2.73 5.29
CA ASP A 56 -9.94 3.45 6.46
C ASP A 56 -8.86 3.89 7.46
N LEU A 57 -7.76 3.14 7.55
CA LEU A 57 -6.66 3.44 8.48
C LEU A 57 -5.56 4.26 7.83
N ALA A 58 -5.27 3.95 6.56
CA ALA A 58 -4.24 4.57 5.76
C ALA A 58 -4.80 4.79 4.34
N PRO A 59 -5.74 5.75 4.16
CA PRO A 59 -6.21 6.11 2.82
C PRO A 59 -5.04 6.54 1.91
N HIS A 60 -3.94 6.95 2.53
CA HIS A 60 -2.65 7.28 1.94
C HIS A 60 -1.85 6.09 1.36
N LEU A 61 -2.35 4.86 1.46
CA LEU A 61 -1.72 3.65 0.87
C LEU A 61 -2.63 3.04 -0.19
N THR A 62 -3.70 2.37 0.23
CA THR A 62 -4.65 1.62 -0.60
C THR A 62 -5.86 2.47 -1.00
N GLY A 63 -6.23 3.46 -0.19
CA GLY A 63 -7.36 4.36 -0.42
C GLY A 63 -7.07 5.52 -1.39
N LEU A 64 -5.98 5.44 -2.16
CA LEU A 64 -5.57 6.48 -3.10
C LEU A 64 -6.39 6.49 -4.40
N GLY A 65 -7.32 5.55 -4.55
CA GLY A 65 -8.16 5.40 -5.74
C GLY A 65 -7.50 4.58 -6.84
N TRP A 66 -6.67 3.58 -6.50
CA TRP A 66 -6.05 2.68 -7.48
C TRP A 66 -7.07 2.06 -8.44
N GLY A 67 -6.74 1.97 -9.72
CA GLY A 67 -7.60 1.34 -10.72
C GLY A 67 -7.82 -0.16 -10.44
N SER A 68 -6.82 -0.83 -9.87
CA SER A 68 -6.99 -2.13 -9.24
C SER A 68 -6.02 -2.30 -8.08
N LEU A 69 -6.49 -2.93 -7.00
CA LEU A 69 -5.68 -3.25 -5.83
C LEU A 69 -5.67 -4.76 -5.60
N GLY A 70 -4.48 -5.37 -5.60
CA GLY A 70 -4.25 -6.73 -5.12
C GLY A 70 -3.74 -6.72 -3.69
N LEU A 71 -3.99 -7.81 -2.95
CA LEU A 71 -3.39 -8.08 -1.64
C LEU A 71 -2.43 -9.26 -1.77
N LEU A 72 -1.23 -9.12 -1.22
CA LEU A 72 -0.29 -10.21 -1.02
C LEU A 72 0.00 -10.35 0.47
N GLU A 73 -0.54 -11.40 1.07
CA GLU A 73 -0.25 -11.78 2.46
C GLU A 73 0.67 -13.00 2.47
N LEU A 74 1.96 -12.77 2.71
CA LEU A 74 2.98 -13.82 2.66
C LEU A 74 2.79 -14.88 3.75
N THR A 75 2.15 -14.55 4.87
CA THR A 75 1.85 -15.53 5.94
C THR A 75 0.77 -16.53 5.54
N ALA A 76 0.00 -16.26 4.49
CA ALA A 76 -0.99 -17.20 3.95
C ALA A 76 -0.39 -18.16 2.91
N LEU A 77 0.86 -17.95 2.48
CA LEU A 77 1.54 -18.79 1.51
C LEU A 77 2.28 -19.93 2.23
N GLU A 78 2.38 -21.07 1.55
CA GLU A 78 3.30 -22.12 1.97
C GLU A 78 4.74 -21.61 1.91
N THR A 79 5.54 -21.95 2.92
CA THR A 79 6.96 -21.62 2.94
C THR A 79 7.69 -22.44 1.88
N VAL A 80 8.43 -21.76 1.00
CA VAL A 80 9.35 -22.43 0.08
C VAL A 80 10.50 -23.01 0.89
N LYS A 81 10.67 -24.33 0.83
CA LYS A 81 11.83 -25.04 1.39
C LYS A 81 12.97 -25.09 0.39
#